data_AF-A0A520LQC9-F1
#
_entry.id   AF-A0A520LQC9-F1
#
_cell.length_a   1.000
_cell.length_b   1.000
_cell.length_c   1.000
_cell.angle_alpha   90.00
_cell.angle_beta   90.00
_cell.angle_gamma   90.00
#
_symmetry.space_group_name_H-M   'P 1'
#
loop_
_entity.id
_entity.type
_entity.pdbx_description
1 polymer ?
#
loop_
_entity_poly.entity_id
_entity_poly.type
_entity_poly.pdbx_seq_one_letter_code
_entity_poly.pdbx_strand_id
1 'polypeptide(L)'
;MRRRSVLSLLGLGGVGVLTAKGLSGCIAPGGSSRAAKAFPFQPVRVPLPVNSDGLQASEQQSTYRELALEDRLTVPDGFASQLLAAWGDPLGDSRFGFNNDHLGFVQQGPDRASMTVNFEYISAVPWVQGFAEVVGRSLPFAALVASLQPSDGVVDCTALPAGDRRLQQIRAVADEAMTDLGIGVMTLQRDGQGQWKRAQGPQDRRITGISGLEDPQQQLISTGPAAAVFRASSRQGYDDGLG
;
A
#
# COMPACT_ATOMS: atom_id res chain seq x y z
N MET A 1 -17.78 6.13 25.14
CA MET A 1 -16.45 5.62 24.73
C MET A 1 -15.54 6.81 24.39
N ARG A 2 -14.34 6.90 24.99
CA ARG A 2 -13.42 8.04 24.80
C ARG A 2 -12.48 7.75 23.62
N ARG A 3 -12.34 8.73 22.71
CA ARG A 3 -11.53 8.68 21.46
C ARG A 3 -10.05 8.27 21.61
N ARG A 4 -9.52 8.19 22.84
CA ARG A 4 -8.13 7.79 23.12
C ARG A 4 -7.89 6.27 23.12
N SER A 5 -8.94 5.46 23.19
CA SER A 5 -8.79 3.99 23.24
C SER A 5 -8.64 3.33 21.87
N VAL A 6 -8.97 4.03 20.77
CA VAL A 6 -8.92 3.48 19.41
C VAL A 6 -7.48 3.45 18.86
N LEU A 7 -6.67 4.46 19.18
CA LEU A 7 -5.26 4.52 18.76
C LEU A 7 -4.39 3.45 19.46
N SER A 8 -4.82 2.94 20.60
CA SER A 8 -4.14 1.84 21.30
C SER A 8 -4.39 0.48 20.65
N LEU A 9 -5.46 0.31 19.86
CA LEU A 9 -5.81 -0.95 19.21
C LEU A 9 -5.18 -1.11 17.82
N LEU A 10 -4.82 -0.02 17.14
CA LEU A 10 -4.19 -0.06 15.81
C LEU A 10 -2.68 -0.34 15.84
N GLY A 11 -2.06 -0.38 17.03
CA GLY A 11 -0.65 -0.72 17.22
C GLY A 11 -0.36 -2.21 17.50
N LEU A 12 -1.36 -3.10 17.39
CA LEU A 12 -1.23 -4.53 17.73
C LEU A 12 -1.27 -5.44 16.50
N GLY A 13 -0.53 -5.08 15.46
CA GLY A 13 -0.21 -5.96 14.33
C GLY A 13 1.21 -6.49 14.44
N GLY A 14 1.39 -7.64 15.09
CA GLY A 14 2.51 -8.55 14.83
C GLY A 14 3.80 -8.38 15.65
N VAL A 15 3.81 -8.83 16.91
CA VAL A 15 4.95 -9.59 17.46
C VAL A 15 4.37 -10.69 18.36
N GLY A 16 4.61 -11.95 18.00
CA GLY A 16 4.30 -13.10 18.85
C GLY A 16 5.11 -13.03 20.13
N VAL A 17 4.44 -12.75 21.25
CA VAL A 17 5.00 -12.92 22.60
C VAL A 17 4.53 -14.27 23.13
N LEU A 18 5.42 -15.26 23.08
CA LEU A 18 5.32 -16.41 23.97
C LEU A 18 5.75 -15.95 25.37
N THR A 19 4.75 -15.96 26.26
CA THR A 19 4.81 -16.16 27.72
C THR A 19 5.55 -15.12 28.57
N ALA A 20 4.77 -14.21 29.14
CA ALA A 20 5.03 -13.66 30.46
C ALA A 20 4.29 -14.50 31.53
N LYS A 21 5.02 -15.23 32.38
CA LYS A 21 4.61 -15.56 33.75
C LYS A 21 5.85 -15.80 34.63
N GLY A 22 5.92 -15.10 35.76
CA GLY A 22 6.93 -15.27 36.82
C GLY A 22 7.48 -13.91 37.26
N LEU A 23 6.73 -13.15 38.07
CA LEU A 23 6.87 -13.10 39.54
C LEU A 23 8.21 -12.52 40.03
N SER A 24 8.06 -11.46 40.84
CA SER A 24 8.92 -11.05 41.95
C SER A 24 10.40 -10.78 41.70
N GLY A 25 10.75 -9.51 41.92
CA GLY A 25 11.83 -9.17 42.85
C GLY A 25 13.24 -9.57 42.43
N CYS A 26 13.86 -8.73 41.60
CA CYS A 26 15.30 -8.53 41.63
C CYS A 26 15.58 -7.04 41.49
N ILE A 27 16.13 -6.44 42.55
CA ILE A 27 16.80 -5.14 42.51
C ILE A 27 17.89 -5.28 41.44
N ALA A 28 17.80 -4.53 40.34
CA ALA A 28 18.91 -4.43 39.40
C ALA A 28 19.98 -3.53 40.04
N PRO A 29 21.19 -4.06 40.33
CA PRO A 29 22.28 -3.25 40.86
C PRO A 29 22.85 -2.39 39.74
N GLY A 30 23.21 -1.16 40.09
CA GLY A 30 24.31 -0.42 39.47
C GLY A 30 24.09 0.04 38.03
N GLY A 31 24.24 1.35 37.83
CA GLY A 31 24.31 1.94 36.50
C GLY A 31 25.32 1.22 35.62
N SER A 32 24.82 0.50 34.63
CA SER A 32 25.57 0.29 33.40
C SER A 32 25.05 1.34 32.44
N SER A 33 25.89 2.33 32.15
CA SER A 33 25.74 3.13 30.95
C SER A 33 25.73 2.16 29.78
N ARG A 34 24.53 1.75 29.34
CA ARG A 34 24.36 1.05 28.07
C ARG A 34 24.96 2.01 27.06
N ALA A 35 26.16 1.70 26.57
CA ALA A 35 26.78 2.47 25.51
C ALA A 35 25.73 2.62 24.41
N ALA A 36 25.30 3.86 24.17
CA ALA A 36 24.37 4.15 23.10
C ALA A 36 24.97 3.52 21.85
N LYS A 37 24.23 2.61 21.20
CA LYS A 37 24.69 2.03 19.93
C LYS A 37 25.00 3.20 19.01
N ALA A 38 26.27 3.39 18.70
CA ALA A 38 26.68 4.42 17.75
C ALA A 38 26.14 4.02 16.39
N PHE A 39 25.14 4.76 15.91
CA PHE A 39 24.66 4.62 14.54
C PHE A 39 25.76 5.13 13.60
N PRO A 40 25.96 4.51 12.42
CA PRO A 40 26.92 4.99 11.43
C PRO A 40 26.49 6.31 10.75
N PHE A 41 25.35 6.88 11.16
CA PHE A 41 24.80 8.15 10.72
C PHE A 41 24.09 8.84 11.89
N GLN A 42 23.86 10.15 11.78
CA GLN A 42 23.03 10.89 12.72
C GLN A 42 21.54 10.68 12.40
N PRO A 43 20.72 10.12 13.32
CA PRO A 43 19.29 9.93 13.06
C PRO A 43 18.58 11.24 12.75
N VAL A 44 17.66 11.22 11.79
CA VAL A 44 16.78 12.36 11.50
C VAL A 44 15.80 12.54 12.64
N ARG A 45 15.61 13.80 13.09
CA ARG A 45 14.60 14.13 14.10
C ARG A 45 13.21 13.84 13.55
N VAL A 46 12.44 13.03 14.27
CA VAL A 46 11.02 12.78 13.98
C VAL A 46 10.11 13.78 14.72
N PRO A 47 8.86 13.97 14.28
CA PRO A 47 7.94 14.95 14.89
C PRO A 47 7.53 14.65 16.33
N LEU A 48 7.70 13.41 16.79
CA LEU A 48 7.28 12.95 18.10
C LEU A 48 8.49 12.36 18.85
N PRO A 49 8.62 12.64 20.17
CA PRO A 49 9.68 12.05 20.97
C PRO A 49 9.61 10.52 20.93
N VAL A 50 10.77 9.88 20.76
CA VAL A 50 10.92 8.43 20.88
C VAL A 50 11.91 8.10 21.99
N ASN A 51 11.73 6.95 22.64
CA ASN A 51 12.56 6.56 23.79
C ASN A 51 14.06 6.47 23.47
N SER A 52 14.41 6.30 22.18
CA SER A 52 15.78 6.27 21.69
C SER A 52 16.46 7.63 21.61
N ASP A 53 15.74 8.74 21.81
CA ASP A 53 16.32 10.09 21.74
C ASP A 53 17.27 10.40 22.90
N GLY A 54 17.19 9.62 23.99
CA GLY A 54 18.02 9.84 25.18
C GLY A 54 17.69 11.11 25.97
N LEU A 55 16.58 11.78 25.65
CA LEU A 55 16.13 13.02 26.30
C LEU A 55 15.24 12.73 27.51
N GLN A 56 15.46 13.46 28.60
CA GLN A 56 14.56 13.50 29.74
C GLN A 56 13.25 14.23 29.40
N ALA A 57 12.21 14.05 30.21
CA ALA A 57 10.88 14.61 29.94
C ALA A 57 10.89 16.15 29.75
N SER A 58 11.66 16.89 30.54
CA SER A 58 11.80 18.35 30.40
C SER A 58 12.53 18.75 29.11
N GLU A 59 13.54 17.96 28.71
CA GLU A 59 14.29 18.18 27.48
C GLU A 59 13.41 17.86 26.27
N GLN A 60 12.61 16.78 26.31
CA GLN A 60 11.62 16.47 25.30
C GLN A 60 10.62 17.61 25.13
N GLN A 61 10.07 18.15 26.22
CA GLN A 61 9.13 19.28 26.16
C GLN A 61 9.74 20.50 25.49
N SER A 62 11.00 20.85 25.81
CA SER A 62 11.67 21.98 25.17
C SER A 62 12.04 21.70 23.71
N THR A 63 12.47 20.48 23.41
CA THR A 63 12.98 20.01 22.11
C THR A 63 11.88 19.91 21.07
N TYR A 64 10.72 19.39 21.46
CA TYR A 64 9.57 19.10 20.60
C TYR A 64 8.45 20.15 20.72
N ARG A 65 8.71 21.29 21.38
CA ARG A 65 7.74 22.38 21.52
C ARG A 65 7.33 22.96 20.17
N GLU A 66 8.30 23.10 19.27
CA GLU A 66 8.13 23.66 17.94
C GLU A 66 8.84 22.76 16.94
N LEU A 67 8.18 22.54 15.80
CA LEU A 67 8.70 21.71 14.73
C LEU A 67 8.26 22.29 13.39
N ALA A 68 9.23 22.47 12.49
CA ALA A 68 8.94 22.70 11.09
C ALA A 68 8.62 21.35 10.42
N LEU A 69 7.41 21.23 9.89
CA LEU A 69 7.03 20.08 9.06
C LEU A 69 7.32 20.42 7.60
N GLU A 70 8.11 19.59 6.96
CA GLU A 70 8.34 19.63 5.51
C GLU A 70 7.60 18.46 4.88
N ASP A 71 6.81 18.73 3.84
CA ASP A 71 6.14 17.69 3.05
C ASP A 71 7.12 17.05 2.06
N ARG A 72 8.14 16.39 2.61
CA ARG A 72 9.18 15.67 1.86
C ARG A 72 9.79 14.56 2.69
N LEU A 73 10.44 13.63 2.01
CA LEU A 73 11.29 12.65 2.67
C LEU A 73 12.62 13.30 3.10
N THR A 74 12.87 13.33 4.40
CA THR A 74 14.15 13.78 4.99
C THR A 74 15.00 12.57 5.35
N VAL A 75 16.26 12.57 4.90
CA VAL A 75 17.23 11.49 5.13
C VAL A 75 18.47 12.04 5.86
N PRO A 76 19.28 11.18 6.52
CA PRO A 76 20.51 11.62 7.17
C PRO A 76 21.52 12.24 6.20
N ASP A 77 22.45 13.03 6.73
CA ASP A 77 23.57 13.58 5.95
C ASP A 77 24.38 12.47 5.26
N GLY A 78 24.71 12.68 3.98
CA GLY A 78 25.39 11.69 3.15
C GLY A 78 24.46 10.67 2.47
N PHE A 79 23.16 10.68 2.76
CA PHE A 79 22.16 9.87 2.07
C PHE A 79 21.37 10.71 1.05
N ALA A 80 20.73 10.03 0.10
CA ALA A 80 19.84 10.63 -0.88
C ALA A 80 18.64 9.72 -1.14
N SER A 81 17.53 10.30 -1.57
CA SER A 81 16.33 9.59 -2.02
C SER A 81 16.01 9.95 -3.46
N GLN A 82 15.50 8.99 -4.22
CA GLN A 82 15.08 9.17 -5.61
C GLN A 82 13.69 8.56 -5.81
N LEU A 83 12.83 9.28 -6.53
CA LEU A 83 11.55 8.75 -6.98
C LEU A 83 11.79 7.82 -8.16
N LEU A 84 11.37 6.55 -8.03
CA LEU A 84 11.49 5.55 -9.10
C LEU A 84 10.26 5.53 -10.01
N ALA A 85 9.07 5.63 -9.43
CA ALA A 85 7.80 5.66 -10.11
C ALA A 85 6.73 6.26 -9.17
N ALA A 86 5.66 6.78 -9.75
CA ALA A 86 4.47 7.27 -9.06
C ALA A 86 3.20 6.69 -9.71
N TRP A 87 2.08 6.75 -8.98
CA TRP A 87 0.76 6.37 -9.52
C TRP A 87 0.51 7.08 -10.85
N GLY A 88 0.06 6.32 -11.87
CA GLY A 88 -0.17 6.81 -13.23
C GLY A 88 0.97 6.62 -14.21
N ASP A 89 2.21 6.45 -13.74
CA ASP A 89 3.36 6.22 -14.63
C ASP A 89 3.14 4.96 -15.49
N PRO A 90 3.53 4.93 -16.77
CA PRO A 90 3.35 3.75 -17.62
C PRO A 90 4.02 2.48 -17.07
N LEU A 91 3.28 1.37 -17.04
CA LEU A 91 3.78 0.07 -16.60
C LEU A 91 3.08 -1.08 -17.36
N GLY A 92 3.85 -1.81 -18.17
CA GLY A 92 3.31 -2.86 -19.03
C GLY A 92 2.32 -2.28 -20.05
N ASP A 93 1.12 -2.87 -20.09
CA ASP A 93 -0.03 -2.44 -20.89
C ASP A 93 -0.96 -1.47 -20.15
N SER A 94 -0.57 -1.03 -18.95
CA SER A 94 -1.36 -0.16 -18.07
C SER A 94 -0.47 0.87 -17.39
N ARG A 95 -0.76 1.21 -16.13
CA ARG A 95 -0.06 2.23 -15.32
C ARG A 95 0.43 1.67 -14.00
N PHE A 96 1.31 2.37 -13.31
CA PHE A 96 1.66 2.11 -11.92
C PHE A 96 0.43 2.39 -11.06
N GLY A 97 0.04 1.42 -10.21
CA GLY A 97 -1.20 1.47 -9.44
C GLY A 97 -1.16 2.44 -8.26
N PHE A 98 -2.28 2.53 -7.56
CA PHE A 98 -2.46 3.43 -6.43
C PHE A 98 -1.96 2.79 -5.13
N ASN A 99 -1.38 3.61 -4.25
CA ASN A 99 -0.99 3.23 -2.89
C ASN A 99 -0.11 1.97 -2.85
N ASN A 100 1.11 2.15 -3.33
CA ASN A 100 2.06 1.07 -3.51
C ASN A 100 2.64 0.54 -2.19
N ASP A 101 2.92 -0.75 -2.15
CA ASP A 101 3.75 -1.41 -1.14
C ASP A 101 4.83 -2.27 -1.81
N HIS A 102 6.05 -2.27 -1.27
CA HIS A 102 7.17 -2.96 -1.88
C HIS A 102 7.14 -4.46 -1.55
N LEU A 103 7.29 -5.31 -2.58
CA LEU A 103 7.30 -6.77 -2.39
C LEU A 103 8.69 -7.38 -2.56
N GLY A 104 9.47 -6.94 -3.55
CA GLY A 104 10.75 -7.58 -3.82
C GLY A 104 11.60 -6.88 -4.87
N PHE A 105 12.90 -7.16 -4.79
CA PHE A 105 13.92 -6.68 -5.71
C PHE A 105 14.78 -7.87 -6.14
N VAL A 106 14.85 -8.14 -7.44
CA VAL A 106 15.62 -9.24 -8.02
C VAL A 106 16.62 -8.67 -9.01
N GLN A 107 17.89 -8.69 -8.64
CA GLN A 107 18.98 -8.28 -9.51
C GLN A 107 19.22 -9.35 -10.59
N GLN A 108 19.24 -8.93 -11.85
CA GLN A 108 19.43 -9.79 -13.02
C GLN A 108 20.83 -9.66 -13.64
N GLY A 109 21.60 -8.66 -13.20
CA GLY A 109 22.96 -8.37 -13.64
C GLY A 109 23.51 -7.15 -12.89
N PRO A 110 24.73 -6.68 -13.22
CA PRO A 110 25.34 -5.54 -12.53
C PRO A 110 24.44 -4.29 -12.56
N ASP A 111 23.82 -4.03 -13.72
CA ASP A 111 23.09 -2.79 -13.98
C ASP A 111 21.61 -3.00 -14.31
N ARG A 112 21.05 -4.18 -14.01
CA ARG A 112 19.64 -4.50 -14.28
C ARG A 112 19.00 -5.24 -13.12
N ALA A 113 17.75 -4.88 -12.83
CA ALA A 113 16.93 -5.54 -11.84
C ALA A 113 15.45 -5.50 -12.22
N SER A 114 14.67 -6.38 -11.60
CA SER A 114 13.22 -6.29 -11.57
C SER A 114 12.75 -5.98 -10.15
N MET A 115 11.73 -5.16 -10.03
CA MET A 115 11.09 -4.83 -8.76
C MET A 115 9.62 -5.18 -8.83
N THR A 116 9.15 -5.94 -7.84
CA THR A 116 7.74 -6.28 -7.66
C THR A 116 7.12 -5.34 -6.64
N VAL A 117 5.95 -4.82 -6.98
CA VAL A 117 5.23 -3.82 -6.20
C VAL A 117 3.78 -4.25 -6.09
N ASN A 118 3.24 -4.22 -4.87
CA ASN A 118 1.82 -4.38 -4.60
C ASN A 118 1.12 -3.02 -4.70
N PHE A 119 -0.14 -3.01 -5.08
CA PHE A 119 -1.02 -1.85 -5.06
C PHE A 119 -2.24 -2.23 -4.23
N GLU A 120 -2.23 -1.80 -2.97
CA GLU A 120 -2.93 -2.52 -1.91
C GLU A 120 -4.42 -2.18 -1.82
N TYR A 121 -4.74 -0.89 -1.74
CA TYR A 121 -6.11 -0.44 -1.53
C TYR A 121 -6.34 0.97 -2.07
N ILE A 122 -7.61 1.29 -2.32
CA ILE A 122 -8.05 2.64 -2.69
C ILE A 122 -8.40 3.43 -1.44
N SER A 123 -7.68 4.51 -1.19
CA SER A 123 -8.18 5.59 -0.32
C SER A 123 -9.06 6.51 -1.14
N ALA A 124 -10.37 6.36 -0.97
CA ALA A 124 -11.37 6.97 -1.85
C ALA A 124 -11.18 8.49 -2.03
N VAL A 125 -10.91 9.23 -0.96
CA VAL A 125 -10.77 10.70 -1.03
C VAL A 125 -9.58 11.14 -1.90
N PRO A 126 -8.32 10.80 -1.57
CA PRO A 126 -7.18 11.21 -2.39
C PRO A 126 -7.20 10.58 -3.79
N TRP A 127 -7.71 9.35 -3.93
CA TRP A 127 -7.83 8.69 -5.23
C TRP A 127 -8.80 9.45 -6.15
N VAL A 128 -10.03 9.76 -5.70
CA VAL A 128 -10.99 10.52 -6.52
C VAL A 128 -10.48 11.93 -6.83
N GLN A 129 -9.82 12.59 -5.87
CA GLN A 129 -9.28 13.95 -6.06
C GLN A 129 -8.14 13.97 -7.08
N GLY A 130 -7.22 13.00 -7.04
CA GLY A 130 -6.07 12.93 -7.94
C GLY A 130 -6.34 12.25 -9.28
N PHE A 131 -7.43 11.50 -9.41
CA PHE A 131 -7.66 10.62 -10.57
C PHE A 131 -7.55 11.35 -11.91
N ALA A 132 -8.20 12.51 -12.05
CA ALA A 132 -8.23 13.22 -13.33
C ALA A 132 -6.85 13.74 -13.74
N GLU A 133 -6.03 14.18 -12.77
CA GLU A 133 -4.65 14.62 -13.00
C GLU A 133 -3.76 13.46 -13.41
N VAL A 134 -3.89 12.33 -12.71
CA VAL A 134 -3.00 11.17 -12.87
C VAL A 134 -3.36 10.33 -14.10
N VAL A 135 -4.65 10.13 -14.34
CA VAL A 135 -5.16 9.26 -15.42
C VAL A 135 -5.47 10.06 -16.70
N GLY A 136 -5.59 11.38 -16.60
CA GLY A 136 -5.86 12.25 -17.75
C GLY A 136 -7.32 12.23 -18.24
N ARG A 137 -8.26 11.68 -17.46
CA ARG A 137 -9.71 11.74 -17.76
C ARG A 137 -10.56 11.79 -16.50
N SER A 138 -11.79 12.25 -16.65
CA SER A 138 -12.74 12.35 -15.53
C SER A 138 -13.28 10.99 -15.09
N LEU A 139 -13.45 10.83 -13.78
CA LEU A 139 -14.14 9.72 -13.16
C LEU A 139 -15.59 10.13 -12.83
N PRO A 140 -16.63 9.33 -13.17
CA PRO A 140 -18.03 9.70 -12.93
C PRO A 140 -18.47 9.53 -11.46
N PHE A 141 -17.56 9.71 -10.49
CA PHE A 141 -17.79 9.41 -9.08
C PHE A 141 -18.89 10.27 -8.45
N ALA A 142 -18.87 11.60 -8.67
CA ALA A 142 -19.89 12.48 -8.13
C ALA A 142 -21.29 12.17 -8.70
N ALA A 143 -21.36 11.84 -10.00
CA ALA A 143 -22.59 11.46 -10.66
C ALA A 143 -23.12 10.10 -10.17
N LEU A 144 -22.22 9.17 -9.81
CA LEU A 144 -22.57 7.90 -9.18
C LEU A 144 -23.12 8.12 -7.76
N VAL A 145 -22.45 8.90 -6.93
CA VAL A 145 -22.92 9.22 -5.57
C VAL A 145 -24.32 9.85 -5.61
N ALA A 146 -24.55 10.79 -6.54
CA ALA A 146 -25.86 11.40 -6.72
C ALA A 146 -26.93 10.39 -7.19
N SER A 147 -26.58 9.43 -8.04
CA SER A 147 -27.54 8.44 -8.55
C SER A 147 -27.90 7.35 -7.53
N LEU A 148 -27.04 7.13 -6.54
CA LEU A 148 -27.27 6.18 -5.43
C LEU A 148 -27.92 6.81 -4.19
N GLN A 149 -27.99 8.14 -4.12
CA GLN A 149 -28.58 8.87 -2.99
C GLN A 149 -30.02 8.43 -2.63
N PRO A 150 -30.94 8.18 -3.59
CA PRO A 150 -32.29 7.69 -3.28
C PRO A 150 -32.35 6.33 -2.59
N SER A 151 -31.28 5.54 -2.68
CA SER A 151 -31.16 4.21 -2.08
C SER A 151 -30.18 4.19 -0.90
N ASP A 152 -29.90 5.36 -0.31
CA ASP A 152 -28.93 5.53 0.78
C ASP A 152 -27.55 4.93 0.46
N GLY A 153 -27.13 5.02 -0.81
CA GLY A 153 -25.85 4.48 -1.27
C GLY A 153 -25.83 2.96 -1.52
N VAL A 154 -26.93 2.24 -1.28
CA VAL A 154 -26.99 0.78 -1.40
C VAL A 154 -27.79 0.35 -2.63
N VAL A 155 -27.22 -0.55 -3.44
CA VAL A 155 -27.93 -1.14 -4.58
C VAL A 155 -27.50 -2.59 -4.79
N ASP A 156 -28.45 -3.45 -5.13
CA ASP A 156 -28.15 -4.79 -5.62
C ASP A 156 -27.86 -4.74 -7.11
N CYS A 157 -26.58 -4.82 -7.47
CA CYS A 157 -26.12 -4.81 -8.86
C CYS A 157 -26.62 -6.01 -9.67
N THR A 158 -26.97 -7.13 -9.05
CA THR A 158 -27.45 -8.34 -9.74
C THR A 158 -28.90 -8.21 -10.19
N ALA A 159 -29.67 -7.35 -9.53
CA ALA A 159 -31.05 -7.05 -9.88
C ALA A 159 -31.17 -5.91 -10.92
N LEU A 160 -30.08 -5.22 -11.26
CA LEU A 160 -30.10 -4.13 -12.23
C LEU A 160 -30.13 -4.64 -13.67
N PRO A 161 -30.99 -4.11 -14.54
CA PRO A 161 -30.93 -4.40 -15.97
C PRO A 161 -29.59 -3.97 -16.58
N ALA A 162 -29.12 -4.69 -17.61
CA ALA A 162 -27.85 -4.38 -18.29
C ALA A 162 -27.76 -2.94 -18.85
N GLY A 163 -28.90 -2.36 -19.23
CA GLY A 163 -29.00 -0.97 -19.71
C GLY A 163 -29.13 0.09 -18.62
N ASP A 164 -29.12 -0.29 -17.34
CA ASP A 164 -29.28 0.67 -16.24
C ASP A 164 -28.07 1.61 -16.14
N ARG A 165 -28.34 2.92 -16.14
CA ARG A 165 -27.31 3.96 -16.06
C ARG A 165 -26.49 3.85 -14.77
N ARG A 166 -27.09 3.45 -13.64
CA ARG A 166 -26.36 3.27 -12.37
C ARG A 166 -25.36 2.15 -12.50
N LEU A 167 -25.72 1.05 -13.14
CA LEU A 167 -24.81 -0.07 -13.37
C LEU A 167 -23.60 0.37 -14.19
N GLN A 168 -23.81 1.14 -15.27
CA GLN A 168 -22.74 1.68 -16.09
C GLN A 168 -21.79 2.60 -15.29
N GLN A 169 -22.34 3.48 -14.43
CA GLN A 169 -21.54 4.35 -13.57
C GLN A 169 -20.76 3.55 -12.52
N ILE A 170 -21.36 2.51 -11.94
CA ILE A 170 -20.71 1.61 -10.97
C ILE A 170 -19.52 0.92 -11.65
N ARG A 171 -19.70 0.33 -12.82
CA ARG A 171 -18.61 -0.32 -13.57
C ARG A 171 -17.51 0.67 -13.92
N ALA A 172 -17.86 1.85 -14.44
CA ALA A 172 -16.87 2.88 -14.77
C ALA A 172 -16.02 3.34 -13.58
N VAL A 173 -16.53 3.27 -12.33
CA VAL A 173 -15.74 3.59 -11.14
C VAL A 173 -15.00 2.37 -10.61
N ALA A 174 -15.68 1.23 -10.52
CA ALA A 174 -15.14 -0.01 -9.97
C ALA A 174 -14.01 -0.57 -10.82
N ASP A 175 -14.13 -0.54 -12.15
CA ASP A 175 -13.13 -1.08 -13.06
C ASP A 175 -11.83 -0.24 -12.98
N GLU A 176 -11.93 1.08 -12.81
CA GLU A 176 -10.76 1.95 -12.57
C GLU A 176 -10.12 1.68 -11.21
N ALA A 177 -10.94 1.53 -10.16
CA ALA A 177 -10.44 1.18 -8.84
C ALA A 177 -9.69 -0.16 -8.89
N MET A 178 -10.26 -1.19 -9.52
CA MET A 178 -9.61 -2.49 -9.65
C MET A 178 -8.38 -2.48 -10.57
N THR A 179 -8.35 -1.60 -11.58
CA THR A 179 -7.17 -1.37 -12.44
C THR A 179 -5.99 -0.81 -11.64
N ASP A 180 -6.28 0.04 -10.66
CA ASP A 180 -5.25 0.65 -9.80
C ASP A 180 -4.80 -0.26 -8.65
N LEU A 181 -5.42 -1.42 -8.46
CA LEU A 181 -5.02 -2.44 -7.47
C LEU A 181 -4.26 -3.61 -8.12
N GLY A 182 -3.64 -4.45 -7.29
CA GLY A 182 -2.98 -5.68 -7.70
C GLY A 182 -1.47 -5.59 -7.66
N ILE A 183 -0.77 -6.08 -8.68
CA ILE A 183 0.69 -6.19 -8.70
C ILE A 183 1.27 -5.52 -9.94
N GLY A 184 2.44 -4.92 -9.78
CA GLY A 184 3.30 -4.43 -10.84
C GLY A 184 4.66 -5.11 -10.81
N VAL A 185 5.17 -5.47 -11.99
CA VAL A 185 6.56 -5.87 -12.19
C VAL A 185 7.21 -4.79 -13.02
N MET A 186 8.22 -4.12 -12.50
CA MET A 186 8.92 -3.06 -13.22
C MET A 186 10.42 -3.32 -13.34
N THR A 187 10.95 -3.00 -14.51
CA THR A 187 12.38 -3.04 -14.83
C THR A 187 13.07 -1.79 -14.31
N LEU A 188 14.22 -2.02 -13.68
CA LEU A 188 15.15 -0.99 -13.23
C LEU A 188 16.49 -1.14 -13.96
N GLN A 189 17.11 0.00 -14.25
CA GLN A 189 18.46 0.06 -14.79
C GLN A 189 19.33 0.91 -13.88
N ARG A 190 20.55 0.47 -13.62
CA ARG A 190 21.55 1.27 -12.91
C ARG A 190 22.27 2.16 -13.92
N ASP A 191 22.43 3.44 -13.60
CA ASP A 191 23.20 4.37 -14.42
C ASP A 191 24.71 4.34 -14.10
N GLY A 192 25.49 5.10 -14.85
CA GLY A 192 26.94 5.20 -14.66
C GLY A 192 27.38 5.85 -13.33
N GLN A 193 26.45 6.40 -12.56
CA GLN A 193 26.69 6.94 -11.21
C GLN A 193 26.27 5.94 -10.11
N GLY A 194 25.79 4.76 -10.51
CA GLY A 194 25.35 3.72 -9.59
C GLY A 194 23.90 3.88 -9.11
N GLN A 195 23.14 4.84 -9.65
CA GLN A 195 21.75 5.10 -9.25
C GLN A 195 20.78 4.23 -10.05
N TRP A 196 19.75 3.72 -9.38
CA TRP A 196 18.69 2.98 -10.05
C TRP A 196 17.64 3.94 -10.62
N LYS A 197 17.28 3.74 -11.87
CA LYS A 197 16.17 4.43 -12.52
C LYS A 197 15.19 3.44 -13.11
N ARG A 198 13.93 3.87 -13.25
CA ARG A 198 12.94 3.17 -14.06
C ARG A 198 13.43 3.06 -15.50
N ALA A 199 13.32 1.87 -16.07
CA ALA A 199 13.62 1.60 -17.48
C ALA A 199 12.51 0.72 -18.04
N GLN A 200 12.21 0.79 -19.33
CA GLN A 200 11.26 -0.16 -19.93
C GLN A 200 11.93 -1.51 -20.18
N GLY A 201 11.22 -2.59 -19.90
CA GLY A 201 11.68 -3.95 -20.18
C GLY A 201 10.55 -4.87 -20.61
N PRO A 202 10.86 -5.96 -21.33
CA PRO A 202 9.85 -6.91 -21.80
C PRO A 202 9.13 -7.64 -20.67
N GLN A 203 9.70 -7.68 -19.46
CA GLN A 203 9.04 -8.23 -18.27
C GLN A 203 8.09 -7.25 -17.57
N ASP A 204 8.02 -5.99 -18.02
CA ASP A 204 7.14 -5.00 -17.39
C ASP A 204 5.69 -5.43 -17.54
N ARG A 205 4.97 -5.52 -16.42
CA ARG A 205 3.61 -6.05 -16.42
C ARG A 205 2.77 -5.47 -15.29
N ARG A 206 1.48 -5.31 -15.55
CA ARG A 206 0.43 -5.18 -14.53
C ARG A 206 -0.40 -6.45 -14.43
N ILE A 207 -0.71 -6.82 -13.19
CA ILE A 207 -1.74 -7.81 -12.85
C ILE A 207 -2.73 -7.03 -11.98
N THR A 208 -3.89 -6.70 -12.52
CA THR A 208 -4.88 -5.85 -11.85
C THR A 208 -5.90 -6.67 -11.08
N GLY A 209 -6.77 -6.01 -10.32
CA GLY A 209 -7.91 -6.67 -9.67
C GLY A 209 -8.93 -7.28 -10.64
N ILE A 210 -8.84 -6.96 -11.94
CA ILE A 210 -9.71 -7.48 -13.01
C ILE A 210 -8.92 -8.19 -14.12
N SER A 211 -7.65 -8.52 -13.90
CA SER A 211 -6.90 -9.40 -14.81
C SER A 211 -7.62 -10.74 -14.96
N GLY A 212 -7.90 -11.14 -16.20
CA GLY A 212 -8.65 -12.36 -16.49
C GLY A 212 -10.15 -12.17 -16.73
N LEU A 213 -10.70 -10.98 -16.45
CA LEU A 213 -12.14 -10.72 -16.60
C LEU A 213 -12.56 -10.69 -18.08
N GLU A 214 -11.82 -9.94 -18.91
CA GLU A 214 -12.09 -9.80 -20.35
C GLU A 214 -11.12 -10.62 -21.22
N ASP A 215 -9.93 -10.92 -20.70
CA ASP A 215 -8.90 -11.71 -21.37
C ASP A 215 -8.63 -13.00 -20.58
N PRO A 216 -9.19 -14.15 -21.01
CA PRO A 216 -8.99 -15.43 -20.35
C PRO A 216 -7.51 -15.84 -20.20
N GLN A 217 -6.61 -15.34 -21.06
CA GLN A 217 -5.17 -15.66 -20.95
C GLN A 217 -4.51 -15.04 -19.72
N GLN A 218 -5.13 -14.01 -19.12
CA GLN A 218 -4.64 -13.36 -17.91
C GLN A 218 -5.27 -13.91 -16.61
N GLN A 219 -6.13 -14.91 -16.71
CA GLN A 219 -6.78 -15.50 -15.53
C GLN A 219 -5.75 -16.07 -14.55
N LEU A 220 -5.91 -15.69 -13.28
CA LEU A 220 -5.11 -16.22 -12.20
C LEU A 220 -5.59 -17.62 -11.84
N ILE A 221 -4.66 -18.52 -11.53
CA ILE A 221 -4.96 -19.93 -11.28
C ILE A 221 -5.04 -20.16 -9.77
N SER A 222 -6.09 -20.85 -9.33
CA SER A 222 -6.18 -21.41 -7.97
C SER A 222 -5.54 -22.79 -7.95
N THR A 223 -4.58 -23.01 -7.05
CA THR A 223 -3.88 -24.30 -6.91
C THR A 223 -3.81 -24.75 -5.44
N GLY A 224 -3.37 -25.99 -5.22
CA GLY A 224 -3.31 -26.59 -3.88
C GLY A 224 -4.66 -27.10 -3.35
N PRO A 225 -4.72 -27.57 -2.09
CA PRO A 225 -5.91 -28.19 -1.54
C PRO A 225 -7.15 -27.28 -1.50
N ALA A 226 -6.95 -25.97 -1.28
CA ALA A 226 -8.04 -25.00 -1.20
C ALA A 226 -8.76 -24.80 -2.56
N ALA A 227 -8.15 -25.18 -3.68
CA ALA A 227 -8.81 -25.16 -4.99
C ALA A 227 -10.03 -26.11 -5.06
N ALA A 228 -10.23 -26.99 -4.07
CA ALA A 228 -11.45 -27.80 -3.94
C ALA A 228 -12.68 -26.96 -3.57
N VAL A 229 -12.52 -25.81 -2.91
CA VAL A 229 -13.64 -24.91 -2.54
C VAL A 229 -14.28 -24.33 -3.79
N PHE A 230 -13.46 -23.84 -4.71
CA PHE A 230 -13.95 -23.31 -5.99
C PHE A 230 -14.63 -24.43 -6.77
N ARG A 231 -14.04 -25.63 -6.88
CA ARG A 231 -14.60 -26.77 -7.63
C ARG A 231 -15.77 -27.52 -6.98
N ALA A 232 -16.24 -27.12 -5.79
CA ALA A 232 -17.32 -27.81 -5.09
C ALA A 232 -18.63 -27.74 -5.89
N SER A 233 -19.45 -28.80 -5.87
CA SER A 233 -20.76 -28.81 -6.55
C SER A 233 -21.83 -28.01 -5.81
N SER A 234 -21.66 -27.79 -4.50
CA SER A 234 -22.51 -26.93 -3.67
C SER A 234 -21.66 -25.80 -3.11
N ARG A 235 -21.84 -24.60 -3.65
CA ARG A 235 -21.06 -23.39 -3.34
C ARG A 235 -21.93 -22.41 -2.55
N GLN A 236 -21.31 -21.61 -1.68
CA GLN A 236 -21.95 -20.45 -1.06
C GLN A 236 -21.38 -19.18 -1.70
N GLY A 237 -22.26 -18.28 -2.16
CA GLY A 237 -21.86 -17.03 -2.80
C GLY A 237 -22.01 -17.04 -4.33
N TYR A 238 -21.28 -16.14 -4.98
CA TYR A 238 -21.29 -15.99 -6.44
C TYR A 238 -20.49 -17.11 -7.10
N ASP A 239 -21.09 -17.76 -8.10
CA ASP A 239 -20.44 -18.74 -8.95
C ASP A 239 -20.16 -18.10 -10.31
N ASP A 240 -18.89 -17.91 -10.63
CA ASP A 240 -18.43 -17.32 -11.88
C ASP A 240 -18.23 -18.38 -12.99
N GLY A 241 -18.37 -19.67 -12.68
CA GLY A 241 -18.15 -20.78 -13.60
C GLY A 241 -16.69 -21.04 -13.97
N LEU A 242 -15.72 -20.39 -13.33
CA LEU A 242 -14.30 -20.46 -13.71
C LEU A 242 -13.49 -21.59 -13.07
N GLY A 243 -14.08 -22.34 -12.13
CA GLY A 243 -13.51 -23.60 -11.66
C GLY A 243 -13.46 -23.72 -10.16
#